data_AF-A0A7Y6RB55-F1
#
_entry.id   AF-A0A7Y6RB55-F1
#
_cell.length_a   1.000
_cell.length_b   1.000
_cell.length_c   1.000
_cell.angle_alpha   90.00
_cell.angle_beta   90.00
_cell.angle_gamma   90.00
#
_symmetry.space_group_name_H-M   'P 1'
#
loop_
_entity.id
_entity.type
_entity.pdbx_description
1 polymer ?
#
loop_
_entity_poly.entity_id
_entity_poly.type
_entity_poly.pdbx_seq_one_letter_code
_entity_poly.pdbx_strand_id
1 'polypeptide(L)'
;MSMEHFKLSPEAPHGVLIDDIDAALEKAKDAVKMVEIALCEAANGEGTDFNPGILAGVLWNVETQLHIVTELAKHAYKTSEAKGGKQP
;
A
#
# COMPACT_ATOMS: atom_id res chain seq x y z
N MET A 1 -10.72 4.98 -14.49
CA MET A 1 -11.25 5.20 -13.13
C MET A 1 -10.34 6.22 -12.46
N SER A 2 -10.88 7.29 -11.87
CA SER A 2 -10.08 8.29 -11.16
C SER A 2 -9.74 7.73 -9.78
N MET A 3 -8.46 7.75 -9.39
CA MET A 3 -8.08 7.44 -8.00
C MET A 3 -8.71 8.49 -7.11
N GLU A 4 -9.62 8.08 -6.23
CA GLU A 4 -9.79 8.83 -4.99
C GLU A 4 -8.48 8.68 -4.21
N HIS A 5 -7.63 9.69 -4.33
CA HIS A 5 -6.37 9.74 -3.61
C HIS A 5 -6.67 9.64 -2.12
N PHE A 6 -6.13 8.61 -1.47
CA PHE A 6 -6.15 8.52 -0.02
C PHE A 6 -5.61 9.83 0.56
N LYS A 7 -6.40 10.46 1.42
CA LYS A 7 -6.03 11.65 2.16
C LYS A 7 -6.22 11.36 3.63
N LEU A 8 -5.16 11.55 4.41
CA LEU A 8 -5.29 11.52 5.87
C LEU A 8 -6.28 12.59 6.33
N SER A 9 -7.09 12.24 7.33
CA SER A 9 -7.91 13.22 8.02
C SER A 9 -7.01 14.27 8.69
N PRO A 10 -7.38 15.56 8.64
CA PRO A 10 -6.74 16.60 9.45
C PRO A 10 -6.79 16.34 10.96
N GLU A 11 -7.72 15.50 11.40
CA GLU A 11 -7.94 15.13 12.81
C GLU A 11 -7.14 13.88 13.22
N ALA A 12 -6.32 13.31 12.33
CA ALA A 12 -5.55 12.12 12.63
C ALA A 12 -4.57 12.36 13.80
N PRO A 13 -4.44 11.40 14.74
CA PRO A 13 -3.57 11.56 15.89
C PRO A 13 -2.11 11.73 15.45
N HIS A 14 -1.34 12.48 16.25
CA HIS A 14 0.08 12.71 15.99
C HIS A 14 0.90 11.42 16.20
N GLY A 15 1.96 11.27 15.41
CA GLY A 15 2.90 10.16 15.50
C GLY A 15 2.67 9.09 14.45
N VAL A 16 3.25 7.91 14.69
CA VAL A 16 3.16 6.76 13.79
C VAL A 16 1.84 6.04 14.02
N LEU A 17 1.01 5.96 12.97
CA LEU A 17 -0.22 5.17 12.95
C LEU A 17 0.12 3.73 12.52
N ILE A 18 0.76 2.98 13.42
CA ILE A 18 1.35 1.67 13.12
C ILE A 18 0.31 0.67 12.61
N ASP A 19 -0.87 0.64 13.22
CA ASP A 19 -1.95 -0.28 12.84
C ASP A 19 -2.45 -0.02 11.40
N ASP A 20 -2.54 1.25 11.00
CA ASP A 20 -2.94 1.64 9.64
C ASP A 20 -1.87 1.28 8.61
N ILE A 21 -0.59 1.44 8.98
CA ILE A 21 0.56 1.05 8.14
C ILE A 21 0.55 -0.47 7.95
N ASP A 22 0.41 -1.24 9.03
CA ASP A 22 0.40 -2.71 8.98
C ASP A 22 -0.79 -3.22 8.17
N ALA A 23 -1.98 -2.64 8.35
CA ALA A 23 -3.15 -3.01 7.57
C ALA A 23 -2.97 -2.75 6.06
N ALA A 24 -2.35 -1.64 5.69
CA ALA A 24 -2.05 -1.34 4.28
C ALA A 24 -0.98 -2.28 3.71
N LEU A 25 0.05 -2.59 4.49
CA LEU A 25 1.10 -3.54 4.09
C LEU A 25 0.56 -4.96 3.91
N GLU A 26 -0.30 -5.45 4.81
CA GLU A 26 -0.94 -6.77 4.66
C GLU A 26 -1.81 -6.84 3.39
N LYS A 27 -2.61 -5.81 3.10
CA LYS A 27 -3.38 -5.74 1.86
C LYS A 27 -2.48 -5.74 0.61
N ALA A 28 -1.34 -5.05 0.67
CA ALA A 28 -0.37 -5.06 -0.43
C ALA A 28 0.25 -6.45 -0.62
N LYS A 29 0.63 -7.12 0.47
CA LYS A 29 1.17 -8.50 0.43
C LYS A 29 0.17 -9.48 -0.15
N ASP A 30 -1.10 -9.41 0.26
CA ASP A 30 -2.13 -10.31 -0.26
C ASP A 30 -2.40 -10.07 -1.75
N ALA A 31 -2.37 -8.81 -2.19
CA ALA A 31 -2.43 -8.48 -3.61
C ALA A 31 -1.25 -9.08 -4.39
N VAL A 32 -0.02 -8.98 -3.88
CA VAL A 32 1.16 -9.59 -4.52
C VAL A 32 1.03 -11.12 -4.60
N LYS A 33 0.59 -11.80 -3.54
CA LYS A 33 0.34 -13.25 -3.56
C LYS A 33 -0.66 -13.65 -4.65
N MET A 34 -1.71 -12.85 -4.87
CA MET A 34 -2.66 -13.11 -5.96
C MET A 34 -2.00 -13.02 -7.35
N VAL A 35 -1.06 -12.08 -7.55
CA VAL A 35 -0.26 -12.03 -8.79
C VAL A 35 0.60 -13.28 -8.93
N GLU A 36 1.30 -13.68 -7.86
CA GLU A 36 2.16 -14.87 -7.88
C GLU A 36 1.38 -16.13 -8.23
N ILE A 37 0.19 -16.33 -7.65
CA ILE A 37 -0.69 -17.46 -7.96
C ILE A 37 -1.11 -17.42 -9.43
N ALA A 38 -1.62 -16.28 -9.92
CA ALA A 38 -2.07 -16.15 -11.31
C ALA A 38 -0.94 -16.36 -12.32
N LEU A 39 0.28 -15.92 -12.02
CA LEU A 39 1.46 -16.17 -12.84
C LEU A 39 1.89 -17.64 -12.81
N CYS A 40 1.82 -18.30 -11.66
CA CYS A 40 2.11 -19.74 -11.54
C CYS A 40 1.12 -20.59 -12.32
N GLU A 41 -0.18 -20.30 -12.20
CA GLU A 41 -1.25 -20.99 -12.94
C GLU A 41 -1.07 -20.82 -14.46
N ALA A 42 -0.79 -19.58 -14.92
CA ALA A 42 -0.49 -19.30 -16.31
C ALA A 42 0.76 -20.04 -16.82
N ALA A 43 1.83 -20.11 -16.01
CA ALA A 43 3.07 -20.79 -16.37
C ALA A 43 2.94 -22.32 -16.44
N ASN A 44 2.10 -22.91 -15.58
CA ASN A 44 1.88 -24.35 -15.52
C ASN A 44 0.92 -24.86 -16.60
N GLY A 45 0.27 -23.97 -17.37
CA GLY A 45 -0.73 -24.36 -18.37
C GLY A 45 -2.01 -24.96 -17.77
N GLU A 46 -2.16 -24.92 -16.45
CA GLU A 46 -3.35 -25.33 -15.72
C GLU A 46 -4.36 -24.18 -15.74
N GLY A 47 -5.09 -24.08 -16.85
CA GLY A 47 -6.40 -23.42 -16.96
C GLY A 47 -6.58 -22.07 -16.27
N THR A 48 -6.33 -20.99 -17.02
CA THR A 48 -7.35 -19.94 -17.28
C THR A 48 -6.82 -19.03 -18.37
N ASP A 49 -7.71 -18.51 -19.23
CA ASP A 49 -7.39 -17.34 -20.05
C ASP A 49 -6.93 -16.22 -19.10
N PHE A 50 -5.61 -16.04 -18.99
CA PHE A 50 -5.01 -15.00 -18.16
C PHE A 50 -5.63 -13.66 -18.56
N ASN A 51 -6.53 -13.14 -17.73
CA ASN A 51 -7.20 -11.88 -18.02
C ASN A 51 -6.29 -10.74 -17.58
N PRO A 52 -5.71 -9.96 -18.51
CA PRO A 52 -4.81 -8.86 -18.15
C PRO A 52 -5.49 -7.80 -17.28
N GLY A 53 -6.83 -7.72 -17.29
CA GLY A 53 -7.61 -6.86 -16.41
C GLY A 53 -7.55 -7.27 -14.93
N ILE A 54 -7.38 -8.56 -14.62
CA ILE A 54 -7.17 -9.01 -13.24
C ILE A 54 -5.80 -8.54 -12.76
N LEU A 55 -4.75 -8.78 -13.56
CA LEU A 55 -3.40 -8.28 -13.22
C LEU A 55 -3.39 -6.76 -13.04
N ALA A 56 -4.03 -6.02 -13.95
CA ALA A 56 -4.14 -4.57 -13.86
C ALA A 56 -4.87 -4.13 -12.58
N GLY A 57 -5.95 -4.81 -12.19
CA GLY A 57 -6.67 -4.53 -10.94
C GLY A 57 -5.85 -4.83 -9.68
N VAL A 58 -5.07 -5.91 -9.70
CA VAL A 58 -4.20 -6.26 -8.57
C VAL A 58 -3.03 -5.29 -8.45
N LEU A 59 -2.37 -4.93 -9.56
CA LEU A 59 -1.31 -3.93 -9.59
C LEU A 59 -1.82 -2.56 -9.11
N TRP A 60 -3.03 -2.18 -9.54
CA TRP A 60 -3.68 -0.97 -9.06
C TRP A 60 -3.90 -0.99 -7.54
N ASN A 61 -4.33 -2.13 -6.98
CA ASN A 61 -4.51 -2.25 -5.54
C ASN A 61 -3.16 -2.14 -4.79
N VAL A 62 -2.10 -2.77 -5.30
CA VAL A 62 -0.75 -2.63 -4.72
C VAL A 62 -0.29 -1.17 -4.73
N GLU A 63 -0.44 -0.48 -5.86
CA GLU A 63 -0.11 0.95 -5.98
C GLU A 63 -0.91 1.80 -4.98
N THR A 64 -2.19 1.49 -4.81
CA THR A 64 -3.06 2.18 -3.84
C THR A 64 -2.57 1.99 -2.41
N GLN A 65 -2.23 0.76 -2.00
CA GLN A 65 -1.72 0.50 -0.65
C GLN A 65 -0.35 1.15 -0.41
N LEU A 66 0.55 1.14 -1.41
CA LEU A 66 1.82 1.86 -1.34
C LEU A 66 1.64 3.37 -1.15
N HIS A 67 0.65 3.95 -1.84
CA HIS A 67 0.29 5.35 -1.67
C HIS A 67 -0.21 5.64 -0.24
N ILE A 68 -1.07 4.78 0.32
CA ILE A 68 -1.56 4.89 1.71
C ILE A 68 -0.39 4.87 2.70
N VAL A 69 0.50 3.88 2.61
CA VAL A 69 1.69 3.77 3.46
C VAL A 69 2.58 5.01 3.34
N THR A 70 2.74 5.54 2.12
CA THR A 70 3.52 6.76 1.87
C THR A 70 2.94 7.97 2.60
N GLU A 71 1.62 8.17 2.54
CA GLU A 71 0.97 9.30 3.24
C GLU A 71 1.01 9.14 4.76
N LEU A 72 0.82 7.93 5.27
CA LEU A 72 0.97 7.62 6.71
C LEU A 72 2.40 7.87 7.20
N ALA A 73 3.41 7.47 6.42
CA ALA A 73 4.81 7.72 6.74
C ALA A 73 5.15 9.22 6.71
N LYS A 74 4.63 9.97 5.73
CA LYS A 74 4.76 11.44 5.67
C LYS A 74 4.12 12.10 6.88
N HIS A 75 2.95 11.64 7.30
CA HIS A 75 2.26 12.14 8.50
C HIS A 75 3.09 11.88 9.75
N ALA A 76 3.56 10.65 9.94
CA ALA A 76 4.42 10.27 11.05
C ALA A 76 5.70 11.13 11.11
N TYR A 77 6.32 11.40 9.96
CA TYR A 77 7.49 12.27 9.89
C TYR A 77 7.20 13.73 10.26
N LYS A 78 6.02 14.25 9.92
CA LYS A 78 5.61 15.63 10.24
C LYS A 78 5.19 15.81 11.70
N THR A 79 4.66 14.75 12.32
CA THR A 79 3.99 14.82 13.63
C THR A 79 4.73 14.10 14.75
N SER A 80 5.78 13.33 14.44
CA SER A 80 6.70 12.83 15.47
C SER A 80 7.43 14.01 16.14
N GLU A 81 7.60 13.92 17.46
CA GLU A 81 8.27 14.97 18.25
C GLU A 81 9.70 15.26 17.76
N ALA A 82 10.20 16.44 18.12
CA ALA A 82 11.24 17.17 17.38
C ALA A 82 12.47 16.35 16.97
N LYS A 83 12.89 16.56 15.72
CA LYS A 83 14.26 16.31 15.28
C LYS A 83 15.19 17.04 16.24
N GLY A 84 15.82 16.31 17.15
CA GLY A 84 16.77 16.83 18.13
C GLY A 84 17.96 17.46 17.43
N GLY A 85 17.83 18.71 17.03
CA GLY A 85 18.92 19.60 16.64
C GLY A 85 19.25 20.52 17.80
N LYS A 86 19.86 19.99 18.86
CA LYS A 86 20.85 20.77 19.59
C LYS A 86 22.18 20.09 19.36
N GLN A 87 23.06 20.72 18.60
CA GLN A 87 24.50 20.59 18.80
C GLN A 87 25.21 21.79 18.15
N PRO A 88 26.40 22.14 18.68
CA PRO A 88 26.83 23.46 19.15
C PRO A 88 27.05 24.54 18.09
#